data_AF-A0A2V4MRN4-F1
#
_entry.id   AF-A0A2V4MRN4-F1
#
_cell.length_a   1.000
_cell.length_b   1.000
_cell.length_c   1.000
_cell.angle_alpha   90.00
_cell.angle_beta   90.00
_cell.angle_gamma   90.00
#
_symmetry.space_group_name_H-M   'P 1'
#
loop_
_entity.id
_entity.type
_entity.pdbx_description
1 polymer ?
#
loop_
_entity_poly.entity_id
_entity_poly.type
_entity_poly.pdbx_seq_one_letter_code
_entity_poly.pdbx_strand_id
1 'polypeptide(L)' 'MGAMTLPAMAQEAAEIDANGDGVMTLDEVQAVYGDVTAESFSAADENKDGALDDDEMVAAQEAGILPKPAE' A
#
# COMPACT_ATOMS: atom_id res chain seq x y z
N MET A 1 -8.79 13.19 26.46
CA MET A 1 -9.27 12.99 25.07
C MET A 1 -8.07 12.48 24.31
N GLY A 2 -8.03 11.18 24.07
CA GLY A 2 -6.81 10.44 23.73
C GLY A 2 -6.34 10.73 22.32
N ALA A 3 -5.09 11.15 22.20
CA ALA A 3 -4.33 11.01 20.96
C ALA A 3 -4.04 9.51 20.77
N MET A 4 -4.86 8.82 19.97
CA MET A 4 -4.35 7.65 19.26
C MET A 4 -3.62 8.21 18.04
N THR A 5 -2.33 8.37 18.24
CA THR A 5 -1.33 8.51 17.18
C THR A 5 -1.65 7.53 16.06
N LEU A 6 -1.66 8.00 14.81
CA LEU A 6 -1.58 7.14 13.64
C LEU A 6 -0.10 6.82 13.41
N PRO A 7 0.39 5.61 13.75
CA PRO A 7 1.57 5.08 13.06
C PRO A 7 1.29 3.73 12.40
N ALA A 8 0.03 3.24 12.35
CA ALA A 8 -0.26 1.94 11.76
C ALA A 8 0.06 1.89 10.25
N MET A 9 -0.28 2.95 9.50
CA MET A 9 -0.16 2.98 8.04
C MET A 9 1.30 2.91 7.55
N ALA A 10 2.23 3.62 8.22
CA ALA A 10 3.65 3.61 7.84
C ALA A 10 4.37 2.30 8.19
N GLN A 11 3.81 1.53 9.14
CA GLN A 11 4.33 0.21 9.46
C GLN A 11 3.87 -0.84 8.45
N GLU A 12 2.66 -0.71 7.90
CA GLU A 12 2.15 -1.60 6.86
C GLU A 12 2.88 -1.45 5.54
N ALA A 13 3.12 -0.21 5.09
CA ALA A 13 3.93 0.04 3.92
C ALA A 13 5.33 -0.59 4.06
N ALA A 14 5.93 -0.48 5.24
CA ALA A 14 7.22 -1.09 5.55
C ALA A 14 7.19 -2.64 5.64
N GLU A 15 6.03 -3.27 5.83
CA GLU A 15 5.88 -4.73 5.78
C GLU A 15 5.76 -5.25 4.34
N ILE A 16 5.24 -4.42 3.43
CA ILE A 16 5.08 -4.73 2.00
C ILE A 16 6.35 -4.39 1.23
N ASP A 17 6.98 -3.24 1.53
CA ASP A 17 8.28 -2.78 1.02
C ASP A 17 9.42 -3.67 1.56
N ALA A 18 9.51 -4.88 1.02
CA ALA A 18 10.43 -5.91 1.48
C ALA A 18 11.89 -5.58 1.14
N ASN A 19 12.13 -4.82 0.07
CA ASN A 19 13.45 -4.35 -0.33
C ASN A 19 13.84 -3.04 0.38
N GLY A 20 12.90 -2.32 0.98
CA GLY A 20 13.13 -1.12 1.78
C GLY A 20 13.55 0.07 0.91
N ASP A 21 13.07 0.15 -0.32
CA ASP A 21 13.40 1.25 -1.25
C ASP A 21 12.41 2.43 -1.18
N GLY A 22 11.37 2.31 -0.36
CA GLY A 22 10.35 3.33 -0.13
C GLY A 22 9.22 3.29 -1.16
N VAL A 23 9.17 2.28 -2.02
CA VAL A 23 8.05 2.05 -2.93
C VAL A 23 7.67 0.57 -2.94
N MET A 24 6.43 0.28 -3.30
CA MET A 24 5.89 -1.07 -3.31
C MET A 24 5.56 -1.47 -4.74
N THR A 25 6.23 -2.49 -5.24
CA THR A 25 5.94 -3.03 -6.56
C THR A 25 4.76 -4.00 -6.53
N LEU A 26 4.16 -4.27 -7.69
CA LEU A 26 3.05 -5.24 -7.80
C LEU A 26 3.42 -6.59 -7.18
N ASP A 27 4.65 -7.07 -7.39
CA ASP A 27 5.13 -8.36 -6.87
C ASP A 27 5.17 -8.37 -5.34
N GLU A 28 5.61 -7.26 -4.74
CA GLU A 28 5.67 -7.08 -3.28
C GLU A 28 4.28 -6.98 -2.66
N VAL A 29 3.41 -6.18 -3.28
CA VAL A 29 2.01 -6.08 -2.86
C VAL A 29 1.32 -7.45 -3.02
N GLN A 30 1.58 -8.20 -4.09
CA GLN A 30 1.01 -9.55 -4.28
C GLN A 30 1.58 -10.60 -3.33
N ALA A 31 2.83 -10.44 -2.89
CA ALA A 31 3.45 -11.33 -1.91
C ALA A 31 2.73 -11.26 -0.56
N VAL A 32 2.24 -10.08 -0.18
CA VAL A 32 1.45 -9.87 1.05
C VAL A 32 -0.05 -10.09 0.79
N TYR A 33 -0.56 -9.53 -0.31
CA TYR A 33 -1.96 -9.54 -0.71
C TYR A 33 -2.14 -10.22 -2.06
N GLY A 34 -2.24 -11.56 -2.05
CA GLY A 34 -2.44 -12.35 -3.27
C GLY A 34 -3.73 -12.05 -4.05
N ASP A 35 -4.67 -11.28 -3.47
CA ASP A 35 -5.89 -10.80 -4.13
C ASP A 35 -5.69 -9.49 -4.92
N VAL A 36 -4.55 -8.81 -4.76
CA VAL A 36 -4.26 -7.58 -5.52
C VAL A 36 -3.95 -7.93 -6.97
N THR A 37 -4.73 -7.34 -7.87
CA THR A 37 -4.54 -7.49 -9.30
C THR A 37 -3.73 -6.32 -9.87
N ALA A 38 -3.13 -6.52 -11.05
CA ALA A 38 -2.50 -5.43 -11.78
C ALA A 38 -3.46 -4.27 -12.08
N GLU A 39 -4.77 -4.54 -12.22
CA GLU A 39 -5.77 -3.47 -12.39
C GLU A 39 -5.94 -2.65 -11.12
N SER A 40 -6.05 -3.29 -9.95
CA SER A 40 -6.11 -2.59 -8.66
C SER A 40 -4.84 -1.79 -8.40
N PHE A 41 -3.68 -2.38 -8.71
CA PHE A 41 -2.39 -1.70 -8.58
C PHE A 41 -2.29 -0.49 -9.52
N SER A 42 -2.60 -0.64 -10.81
CA SER A 42 -2.61 0.49 -11.74
C SER A 42 -3.68 1.53 -11.46
N ALA A 43 -4.71 1.19 -10.69
CA ALA A 43 -5.69 2.16 -10.20
C ALA A 43 -5.21 2.90 -8.94
N ALA A 44 -4.31 2.28 -8.17
CA ALA A 44 -3.62 2.89 -7.03
C ALA A 44 -2.44 3.78 -7.48
N ASP A 45 -1.77 3.39 -8.56
CA ASP A 45 -0.61 4.06 -9.16
C ASP A 45 -1.09 5.30 -9.94
N GLU A 46 -1.23 6.42 -9.22
CA GLU A 46 -1.72 7.69 -9.76
C GLU A 46 -0.68 8.31 -10.69
N ASN A 47 0.60 8.17 -10.32
CA ASN A 47 1.72 8.75 -11.05
C ASN A 47 2.14 7.92 -12.29
N LYS A 48 1.72 6.66 -12.35
CA LYS A 48 1.95 5.66 -13.42
C LYS A 48 3.42 5.31 -13.63
N ASP A 49 4.20 5.26 -12.57
CA ASP A 49 5.61 4.88 -12.60
C ASP A 49 5.82 3.36 -12.46
N GLY A 50 4.77 2.61 -12.13
CA GLY A 50 4.79 1.16 -11.96
C GLY A 50 5.15 0.69 -10.55
N ALA A 51 5.21 1.61 -9.59
CA ALA A 51 5.36 1.36 -8.16
C ALA A 51 4.24 2.10 -7.39
N LEU A 52 4.07 1.79 -6.11
CA LEU A 52 3.21 2.58 -5.22
C LEU A 52 4.05 3.13 -4.10
N ASP A 53 4.14 4.45 -4.00
CA ASP A 53 4.74 5.07 -2.83
C ASP A 53 3.80 5.00 -1.59
N ASP A 54 4.33 5.38 -0.43
CA ASP A 54 3.57 5.42 0.83
C ASP A 54 2.26 6.22 0.70
N ASP A 55 2.27 7.34 -0.01
CA ASP A 55 1.10 8.21 -0.17
C ASP A 55 0.05 7.57 -1.09
N GLU A 56 0.49 6.98 -2.21
CA GLU A 56 -0.37 6.26 -3.16
C GLU A 56 -1.00 5.01 -2.53
N MET A 57 -0.23 4.25 -1.75
CA MET A 57 -0.75 3.10 -1.00
C MET A 57 -1.85 3.51 -0.02
N VAL A 58 -1.63 4.56 0.76
CA VAL A 58 -2.63 5.08 1.69
C VAL A 58 -3.87 5.55 0.93
N ALA A 59 -3.70 6.35 -0.13
CA ALA A 59 -4.81 6.84 -0.93
C ALA A 59 -5.64 5.69 -1.53
N ALA A 60 -4.98 4.66 -2.07
CA ALA A 60 -5.63 3.50 -2.66
C ALA A 60 -6.35 2.64 -1.63
N GLN A 61 -5.78 2.48 -0.44
CA GLN A 61 -6.45 1.82 0.68
C GLN A 61 -7.67 2.62 1.15
N GLU A 62 -7.56 3.93 1.31
CA GLU A 62 -8.68 4.83 1.67
C GLU A 62 -9.80 4.81 0.63
N ALA A 63 -9.44 4.75 -0.65
CA ALA A 63 -10.38 4.60 -1.76
C ALA A 63 -11.02 3.19 -1.85
N GLY A 64 -10.48 2.22 -1.10
CA GLY A 64 -10.93 0.82 -1.15
C GLY A 64 -10.53 0.09 -2.43
N ILE A 65 -9.52 0.61 -3.14
CA ILE A 65 -8.92 -0.01 -4.33
C ILE A 65 -8.02 -1.16 -3.89
N LEU A 66 -7.21 -0.92 -2.86
CA LEU A 66 -6.35 -1.92 -2.24
C LEU A 66 -6.94 -2.41 -0.91
N PRO A 67 -6.76 -3.70 -0.60
CA PRO A 67 -7.16 -4.24 0.70
C PRO A 67 -6.31 -3.59 1.79
N LYS A 68 -6.96 -3.22 2.89
CA LYS A 68 -6.28 -2.96 4.16
C LYS A 68 -6.06 -4.32 4.83
N PRO A 69 -4.90 -4.60 5.43
CA PRO A 69 -4.75 -5.76 6.28
C PRO A 69 -5.80 -5.65 7.40
N ALA A 70 -6.36 -6.80 7.76
CA ALA A 70 -7.32 -6.85 8.85
C ALA A 70 -6.64 -6.35 10.13
N GLU A 71 -7.27 -5.36 10.78
CA GLU A 71 -6.94 -4.87 12.13
C GLU A 71 -6.73 -6.00 13.16
#